data_AF-A0A238C4E6-F1
#
_entry.id   AF-A0A238C4E6-F1
#
_cell.length_a   1.000
_cell.length_b   1.000
_cell.length_c   1.000
_cell.angle_alpha   90.00
_cell.angle_beta   90.00
_cell.angle_gamma   90.00
#
_symmetry.space_group_name_H-M   'P 1'
#
loop_
_entity.id
_entity.type
_entity.pdbx_description
1 polymer ?
#
loop_
_entity_poly.entity_id
_entity_poly.type
_entity_poly.pdbx_seq_one_letter_code
_entity_poly.pdbx_strand_id
1 'polypeptide(L)'
;MADPTVLKDIAIKTGVVKRLIKELCYYEKEEEKLMNKLQTMQAGGDVDEHILKKQVELLQVIGEHEALLQDTSEYIAAAEQIKVGTEECLKIKEGA
;
A
#
# COMPACT_ATOMS: atom_id res chain seq x y z
N MET A 1 8.83 17.90 27.88
CA MET A 1 9.59 16.88 27.10
C MET A 1 8.63 15.76 26.76
N ALA A 2 8.46 15.39 25.48
CA ALA A 2 7.57 14.29 25.10
C ALA A 2 8.10 12.94 25.60
N ASP A 3 7.21 12.02 25.96
CA ASP A 3 7.56 10.68 26.49
C ASP A 3 8.41 9.89 25.47
N PRO A 4 9.62 9.44 25.82
CA PRO A 4 10.48 8.64 24.94
C PRO A 4 9.83 7.36 24.39
N THR A 5 8.88 6.77 25.12
CA THR A 5 8.16 5.55 24.71
C THR A 5 7.22 5.87 23.56
N VAL A 6 6.44 6.95 23.69
CA VAL A 6 5.52 7.44 22.66
C VAL A 6 6.28 7.79 21.38
N LEU A 7 7.45 8.43 21.50
CA LEU A 7 8.28 8.77 20.34
C LEU A 7 8.79 7.53 19.57
N LYS A 8 9.16 6.45 20.29
CA LYS A 8 9.57 5.19 19.66
C LYS A 8 8.40 4.51 18.94
N ASP A 9 7.24 4.48 19.56
CA ASP A 9 6.04 3.89 18.95
C ASP A 9 5.62 4.61 17.68
N ILE A 10 5.65 5.96 17.69
CA ILE A 10 5.39 6.76 16.49
C ILE A 10 6.41 6.43 15.39
N ALA A 11 7.70 6.32 15.71
CA ALA A 11 8.74 5.99 14.73
C ALA A 11 8.53 4.59 14.11
N ILE A 12 8.18 3.59 14.92
CA ILE A 12 7.90 2.22 14.46
C ILE A 12 6.67 2.21 13.54
N LYS A 13 5.55 2.78 14.00
CA LYS A 13 4.29 2.84 13.22
C LYS A 13 4.49 3.61 11.92
N THR A 14 5.24 4.71 11.94
CA THR A 14 5.62 5.45 10.73
C THR A 14 6.41 4.56 9.76
N GLY A 15 7.32 3.73 10.25
CA GLY A 15 8.06 2.77 9.43
C GLY A 15 7.15 1.70 8.80
N VAL A 16 6.15 1.21 9.53
CA VAL A 16 5.14 0.27 9.02
C VAL A 16 4.32 0.90 7.91
N VAL A 17 3.74 2.08 8.14
CA VAL A 17 2.95 2.82 7.14
C VAL A 17 3.77 3.10 5.88
N LYS A 18 5.05 3.51 6.01
CA LYS A 18 5.94 3.73 4.86
C LYS A 18 6.21 2.45 4.05
N ARG A 19 6.29 1.28 4.69
CA ARG A 19 6.46 -0.01 3.99
C ARG A 19 5.20 -0.38 3.24
N LEU A 20 4.04 -0.30 3.90
CA LEU A 20 2.73 -0.60 3.29
C LEU A 20 2.45 0.28 2.07
N ILE A 21 2.73 1.59 2.14
CA ILE A 21 2.55 2.50 0.98
C ILE A 21 3.45 2.10 -0.20
N LYS A 22 4.71 1.70 0.07
CA LYS A 22 5.63 1.27 -0.99
C LYS A 22 5.17 -0.03 -1.64
N GLU A 23 4.63 -0.93 -0.84
CA GLU A 23 4.11 -2.21 -1.28
C GLU A 23 2.83 -2.03 -2.13
N LEU A 24 1.89 -1.22 -1.66
CA LEU A 24 0.69 -0.86 -2.44
C LEU A 24 1.06 -0.20 -3.78
N CYS A 25 1.96 0.79 -3.77
CA CYS A 25 2.44 1.45 -5.01
C CYS A 25 3.17 0.48 -5.96
N TYR A 26 3.78 -0.58 -5.44
CA TYR A 26 4.38 -1.61 -6.28
C TYR A 26 3.31 -2.47 -6.97
N TYR A 27 2.28 -2.89 -6.22
CA TYR A 27 1.19 -3.68 -6.79
C TYR A 27 0.38 -2.89 -7.82
N GLU A 28 0.03 -1.63 -7.56
CA GLU A 28 -0.66 -0.74 -8.51
C GLU A 28 0.10 -0.67 -9.86
N LYS A 29 1.43 -0.49 -9.81
CA LYS A 29 2.27 -0.40 -11.01
C LYS A 29 2.39 -1.72 -11.76
N GLU A 30 2.49 -2.83 -11.03
CA GLU A 30 2.57 -4.14 -11.66
C GLU A 30 1.21 -4.51 -12.30
N GLU A 31 0.09 -4.16 -11.67
CA GLU A 31 -1.25 -4.29 -12.24
C GLU A 31 -1.37 -3.50 -13.55
N GLU A 32 -1.00 -2.21 -13.54
CA GLU A 32 -1.04 -1.35 -14.73
C GLU A 32 -0.20 -1.95 -15.88
N LYS A 33 1.01 -2.41 -15.57
CA LYS A 33 1.91 -3.04 -16.53
C LYS A 33 1.32 -4.34 -17.11
N LEU A 34 0.66 -5.15 -16.29
CA LEU A 34 -0.03 -6.36 -16.75
C LEU A 34 -1.24 -6.04 -17.62
N MET A 35 -2.05 -5.04 -17.26
CA MET A 35 -3.18 -4.59 -18.07
C MET A 35 -2.70 -4.09 -19.45
N ASN A 36 -1.66 -3.27 -19.48
CA ASN A 36 -1.06 -2.78 -20.72
C ASN A 36 -0.55 -3.95 -21.59
N LYS A 37 0.12 -4.93 -20.97
CA LYS A 37 0.56 -6.14 -21.68
C LYS A 37 -0.62 -6.93 -22.24
N LEU A 38 -1.71 -7.11 -21.48
CA LEU A 38 -2.93 -7.77 -21.94
C LEU A 38 -3.57 -7.05 -23.14
N GLN A 39 -3.67 -5.72 -23.09
CA GLN A 39 -4.21 -4.93 -24.21
C GLN A 39 -3.35 -5.09 -25.48
N THR A 40 -2.02 -5.01 -25.35
CA THR A 40 -1.12 -5.21 -26.51
C THR A 40 -1.20 -6.62 -27.08
N MET A 41 -1.34 -7.64 -26.23
CA MET A 41 -1.56 -9.02 -26.64
C MET A 41 -2.87 -9.16 -27.43
N GLN A 42 -3.98 -8.63 -26.91
CA GLN A 42 -5.28 -8.69 -27.58
C GLN A 42 -5.29 -7.93 -28.92
N ALA A 43 -4.58 -6.81 -29.02
CA ALA A 43 -4.47 -6.03 -30.25
C ALA A 43 -3.58 -6.69 -31.32
N GLY A 44 -2.62 -7.53 -30.91
CA GLY A 44 -1.64 -8.18 -31.80
C GLY A 44 -2.20 -9.31 -32.66
N GLY A 45 -3.40 -9.80 -32.35
CA GLY A 45 -4.18 -10.67 -33.25
C GLY A 45 -3.52 -11.99 -33.65
N ASP A 46 -2.96 -12.74 -32.69
CA ASP A 46 -2.72 -14.20 -32.72
C ASP A 46 -2.05 -14.61 -31.39
N VAL A 47 -2.78 -14.50 -30.27
CA VAL A 47 -2.24 -14.80 -28.94
C VAL A 47 -2.81 -16.12 -28.43
N ASP A 48 -1.90 -17.00 -28.04
CA ASP A 48 -2.20 -18.28 -27.40
C ASP A 48 -3.13 -18.06 -26.19
N GLU A 49 -4.30 -18.71 -26.24
CA GLU A 49 -5.36 -18.60 -25.24
C GLU A 49 -4.90 -19.01 -23.84
N HIS A 50 -4.01 -20.01 -23.73
CA HIS A 50 -3.45 -20.43 -22.45
C HIS A 50 -2.47 -19.39 -21.87
N ILE A 51 -1.71 -18.70 -22.74
CA ILE A 51 -0.88 -17.57 -22.30
C ILE A 51 -1.75 -16.40 -21.82
N LEU A 52 -2.82 -16.09 -22.56
CA LEU A 52 -3.75 -15.03 -22.20
C LEU A 52 -4.41 -15.32 -20.85
N LYS A 53 -4.90 -16.55 -20.65
CA LYS A 53 -5.53 -16.97 -19.39
C LYS A 53 -4.58 -16.84 -18.20
N LYS A 54 -3.33 -17.27 -18.34
CA LYS A 54 -2.31 -17.09 -17.29
C LYS A 54 -2.06 -15.63 -16.95
N GLN A 55 -2.08 -14.76 -17.95
CA GLN A 55 -1.87 -13.33 -17.73
C GLN A 55 -3.07 -12.69 -16.99
N VAL A 56 -4.29 -13.16 -17.25
CA VAL A 56 -5.51 -12.77 -16.53
C VAL A 56 -5.50 -13.29 -15.08
N GLU A 57 -5.14 -14.56 -14.87
CA GLU A 57 -5.02 -15.13 -13.51
C GLU A 57 -3.99 -14.36 -12.67
N LEU A 58 -2.85 -14.00 -13.28
CA LEU A 58 -1.83 -13.20 -12.59
C LEU A 58 -2.33 -11.79 -12.26
N LEU A 59 -3.07 -11.14 -13.17
CA LEU A 59 -3.68 -9.84 -12.91
C LEU A 59 -4.67 -9.92 -11.72
N GLN A 60 -5.50 -10.95 -11.69
CA GLN A 60 -6.47 -11.16 -10.61
C GLN A 60 -5.78 -11.33 -9.25
N VAL A 61 -4.73 -12.16 -9.17
CA VAL A 61 -3.98 -12.36 -7.92
C VAL A 61 -3.34 -11.05 -7.44
N ILE A 62 -2.79 -10.24 -8.35
CA ILE A 62 -2.21 -8.94 -7.98
C ILE A 62 -3.28 -7.99 -7.43
N GLY A 63 -4.44 -7.90 -8.08
CA GLY A 63 -5.55 -7.08 -7.60
C GLY A 63 -6.11 -7.53 -6.24
N GLU A 64 -6.16 -8.84 -6.00
CA GLU A 64 -6.53 -9.39 -4.68
C GLU A 64 -5.53 -9.00 -3.58
N HIS A 65 -4.23 -9.01 -3.88
CA HIS A 65 -3.18 -8.57 -2.96
C HIS A 65 -3.24 -7.06 -2.70
N GLU A 66 -3.47 -6.25 -3.72
CA GLU A 66 -3.67 -4.80 -3.56
C GLU A 66 -4.88 -4.49 -2.69
N ALA A 67 -6.03 -5.12 -2.96
CA ALA A 67 -7.25 -4.93 -2.17
C ALA A 67 -7.05 -5.32 -0.70
N LEU A 68 -6.35 -6.43 -0.42
CA LEU A 68 -6.02 -6.85 0.95
C LEU A 68 -5.16 -5.80 1.69
N LEU A 69 -4.23 -5.16 0.98
CA LEU A 69 -3.38 -4.10 1.52
C LEU A 69 -4.12 -2.78 1.75
N GLN A 70 -5.16 -2.53 0.96
CA GLN A 70 -5.99 -1.34 1.09
C GLN A 70 -7.01 -1.46 2.23
N ASP A 71 -7.52 -2.67 2.48
CA ASP A 71 -8.48 -3.00 3.55
C ASP A 71 -7.83 -3.36 4.89
N THR A 72 -6.50 -3.35 5.01
CA THR A 72 -5.85 -3.72 6.26
C THR A 72 -6.16 -2.66 7.33
N SER A 73 -7.04 -3.00 8.28
CA SER A 73 -7.40 -2.13 9.42
C SER A 73 -6.17 -1.62 10.18
N GLU A 74 -5.06 -2.35 10.10
CA GLU A 74 -3.77 -2.01 10.66
C GLU A 74 -3.14 -0.78 10.01
N TYR A 75 -3.32 -0.56 8.69
CA TYR A 75 -2.85 0.65 8.01
C TYR A 75 -3.62 1.87 8.50
N ILE A 76 -4.96 1.78 8.50
CA ILE A 76 -5.86 2.86 8.94
C ILE A 76 -5.61 3.18 10.42
N ALA A 77 -5.56 2.15 11.28
CA ALA A 77 -5.29 2.31 12.70
C ALA A 77 -3.87 2.87 12.97
N ALA A 78 -2.86 2.45 12.21
CA ALA A 78 -1.51 3.00 12.35
C ALA A 78 -1.43 4.46 11.90
N ALA A 79 -2.11 4.83 10.80
CA ALA A 79 -2.18 6.21 10.33
C ALA A 79 -2.91 7.12 11.33
N GLU A 80 -4.03 6.67 11.88
CA GLU A 80 -4.77 7.39 12.94
C GLU A 80 -3.92 7.57 14.20
N GLN A 81 -3.23 6.52 14.66
CA GLN A 81 -2.38 6.61 15.86
C GLN A 81 -1.17 7.54 15.65
N ILE A 82 -0.60 7.61 14.45
CA ILE A 82 0.44 8.60 14.12
C ILE A 82 -0.13 10.02 14.18
N LYS A 83 -1.34 10.23 13.66
CA LYS A 83 -2.02 11.53 13.69
C LYS A 83 -2.28 11.99 15.12
N VAL A 84 -2.87 11.12 15.96
CA VAL A 84 -3.13 11.44 17.38
C VAL A 84 -1.82 11.72 18.13
N GLY A 85 -0.79 10.88 17.97
CA GLY A 85 0.49 11.08 18.65
C GLY A 85 1.23 12.35 18.22
N THR A 86 1.11 12.77 16.95
CA THR A 86 1.70 14.02 16.47
C THR A 86 0.94 15.25 16.98
N GLU A 87 -0.39 15.21 17.05
CA GLU A 87 -1.21 16.26 17.66
C GLU A 87 -0.91 16.43 19.16
N GLU A 88 -0.73 15.34 19.90
CA GLU A 88 -0.32 15.38 21.31
C GLU A 88 1.06 16.01 21.49
N CYS A 89 2.02 15.66 20.63
CA CYS A 89 3.36 16.27 20.65
C CYS A 89 3.33 17.77 20.32
N LEU A 90 2.45 18.21 19.42
CA LEU A 90 2.27 19.63 19.06
C LEU A 90 1.66 20.43 20.22
N LYS A 91 0.63 19.90 20.89
CA LYS A 91 0.02 20.54 22.07
C LYS A 91 1.01 20.75 23.21
N ILE A 92 1.93 19.80 23.43
CA ILE A 92 3.01 19.93 24.42
C ILE A 92 3.99 21.05 24.03
N LYS A 93 4.14 21.34 22.74
CA LYS A 93 5.05 22.36 22.22
C LYS A 93 4.46 23.77 22.20
N GLU A 94 3.13 23.88 22.10
CA GLU A 94 2.40 25.15 22.14
C GLU A 94 2.01 25.57 23.57
N GLY A 95 1.97 24.63 24.52
CA GLY A 95 1.71 24.89 25.93
C GLY A 95 2.95 25.11 26.82
N ALA A 96 4.14 25.20 26.23
CA ALA A 96 5.43 25.42 26.91
C ALA A 96 6.14 26.66 26.37
#